data_AF-A0A6C0ERL8-F1
#
_entry.id   AF-A0A6C0ERL8-F1
#
_cell.length_a   1.000
_cell.length_b   1.000
_cell.length_c   1.000
_cell.angle_alpha   90.00
_cell.angle_beta   90.00
_cell.angle_gamma   90.00
#
_symmetry.space_group_name_H-M   'P 1'
#
loop_
_entity.id
_entity.type
_entity.pdbx_description
1 polymer ?
#
loop_
_entity_poly.entity_id
_entity_poly.type
_entity_poly.pdbx_seq_one_letter_code
_entity_poly.pdbx_strand_id
1 'polypeptide(L)' 'MEAMIRKSPRLWMIAFYLFMVAGFLYLKPSIAFGEQGRIRPFGTGKKESTVFPVWWWMFGFAVVSYLGVVYALDYDL' A
#
# COMPACT_ATOMS: atom_id res chain seq x y z
N MET A 1 17.06 11.16 -15.86
CA MET A 1 16.06 10.70 -14.88
C MET A 1 16.40 9.29 -14.38
N GLU A 2 16.64 8.32 -15.28
CA GLU A 2 17.05 6.96 -14.92
C GLU A 2 18.29 6.86 -14.01
N ALA A 3 19.34 7.66 -14.28
CA ALA A 3 20.57 7.64 -13.47
C ALA A 3 20.36 8.07 -12.00
N MET A 4 19.42 8.99 -11.74
CA MET A 4 19.06 9.36 -10.36
C MET A 4 18.23 8.28 -9.68
N ILE A 5 17.38 7.61 -10.44
CA ILE A 5 16.48 6.58 -9.92
C ILE A 5 17.26 5.30 -9.55
N ARG A 6 18.21 4.89 -10.40
CA ARG A 6 19.09 3.74 -10.15
C ARG A 6 20.09 3.96 -9.00
N LYS A 7 20.40 5.21 -8.63
CA LYS A 7 21.35 5.50 -7.54
C LYS A 7 20.81 5.11 -6.17
N SER A 8 19.50 5.08 -5.99
CA SER A 8 18.87 4.80 -4.68
C SER A 8 17.52 4.10 -4.81
N PRO A 9 17.49 2.85 -5.31
CA PRO A 9 16.25 2.09 -5.54
C PRO A 9 15.44 1.90 -4.26
N ARG A 10 16.11 1.72 -3.11
CA ARG A 10 15.44 1.63 -1.79
C ARG A 10 14.61 2.86 -1.44
N LEU A 11 15.09 4.06 -1.78
CA LEU A 11 14.32 5.29 -1.55
C LEU A 11 13.06 5.32 -2.41
N TRP A 12 13.14 4.83 -3.66
CA TRP A 12 11.99 4.72 -4.54
C TRP A 12 10.96 3.71 -4.06
N MET A 13 11.39 2.58 -3.49
CA MET A 13 10.50 1.61 -2.86
C MET A 13 9.72 2.26 -1.72
N ILE A 14 10.40 3.02 -0.85
CA ILE A 14 9.76 3.72 0.28
C ILE A 14 8.82 4.83 -0.22
N ALA A 15 9.25 5.64 -1.18
CA ALA A 15 8.44 6.73 -1.72
C ALA A 15 7.15 6.20 -2.37
N PHE A 16 7.26 5.14 -3.16
CA PHE A 16 6.11 4.51 -3.80
C PHE A 16 5.16 3.87 -2.77
N TYR A 17 5.71 3.19 -1.76
CA TYR A 17 4.93 2.68 -0.63
C TYR A 17 4.13 3.78 0.06
N LEU A 18 4.79 4.88 0.45
CA LEU A 18 4.14 5.99 1.13
C LEU A 18 3.07 6.65 0.26
N PHE A 19 3.31 6.74 -1.06
CA PHE A 19 2.31 7.24 -2.00
C PHE A 19 1.06 6.35 -2.05
N MET A 20 1.23 5.02 -2.13
CA MET A 20 0.11 4.08 -2.11
C MET A 20 -0.65 4.13 -0.78
N VAL A 21 0.04 4.21 0.36
CA VAL A 21 -0.57 4.35 1.68
C VAL A 21 -1.37 5.65 1.76
N ALA A 22 -0.79 6.78 1.35
CA ALA A 22 -1.48 8.07 1.34
C ALA A 22 -2.73 8.04 0.46
N GLY A 23 -2.62 7.48 -0.75
CA GLY A 23 -3.75 7.29 -1.66
C GLY A 23 -4.86 6.43 -1.06
N PHE A 24 -4.50 5.31 -0.42
CA PHE A 24 -5.46 4.42 0.24
C PHE A 24 -6.20 5.09 1.41
N LEU A 25 -5.48 5.83 2.26
CA LEU A 25 -6.06 6.56 3.39
C LEU A 25 -6.90 7.77 2.94
N TYR A 26 -6.55 8.39 1.80
CA TYR A 26 -7.30 9.50 1.22
C TYR A 26 -8.60 9.02 0.55
N LEU A 27 -8.51 8.00 -0.30
CA LEU A 27 -9.66 7.46 -1.05
C LEU A 27 -10.62 6.68 -0.18
N LYS A 28 -10.16 6.13 0.96
CA LYS A 28 -10.96 5.38 1.93
C LYS A 28 -11.85 4.32 1.27
N PRO A 29 -11.28 3.32 0.56
CA PRO A 29 -12.06 2.36 -0.18
C PRO A 29 -13.01 1.57 0.73
N SER A 30 -14.22 1.29 0.23
CA SER A 30 -15.32 0.69 1.00
C SER A 30 -15.01 -0.73 1.54
N ILE A 31 -13.99 -1.40 1.01
CA ILE A 31 -13.51 -2.70 1.51
C ILE A 31 -12.82 -2.59 2.89
N ALA A 32 -12.23 -1.44 3.22
CA ALA A 32 -11.49 -1.20 4.46
C ALA A 32 -12.11 -0.11 5.33
N PHE A 33 -12.89 0.78 4.73
CA PHE A 33 -13.57 1.89 5.40
C PHE A 33 -15.10 1.73 5.30
N GLY A 34 -15.78 2.05 6.38
CA GLY A 34 -17.23 2.04 6.49
C GLY A 34 -17.82 3.44 6.30
N GLU A 35 -19.05 3.60 6.73
CA GLU A 35 -19.73 4.89 6.72
C GLU A 35 -18.89 5.97 7.40
N GLN A 36 -18.95 7.19 6.83
CA GLN A 36 -18.23 8.37 7.33
C GLN A 36 -16.70 8.21 7.38
N GLY A 37 -16.16 7.21 6.67
CA GLY A 37 -14.72 6.97 6.61
C GLY A 37 -14.14 6.32 7.88
N ARG A 38 -14.99 5.70 8.71
CA ARG A 38 -14.53 4.90 9.86
C ARG A 38 -13.79 3.66 9.38
N ILE A 39 -12.68 3.30 10.01
CA ILE A 39 -12.00 2.02 9.75
C ILE A 39 -12.93 0.86 10.12
N ARG A 40 -13.15 -0.08 9.19
CA ARG A 40 -13.96 -1.27 9.47
C ARG A 40 -13.24 -2.18 10.47
N PRO A 41 -13.93 -2.68 11.51
CA PRO A 41 -13.33 -3.64 12.43
C PRO A 41 -13.06 -4.95 11.70
N PHE A 42 -11.94 -5.59 12.01
CA PHE A 42 -11.63 -6.92 11.52
C PHE A 42 -12.61 -7.96 12.05
N GLY A 43 -13.06 -8.86 11.19
CA GLY A 43 -13.88 -10.02 11.55
C GLY A 43 -14.92 -10.37 10.50
N THR A 44 -15.71 -11.40 10.78
CA THR A 44 -16.75 -11.92 9.87
C THR A 44 -18.16 -11.86 10.46
N GLY A 45 -18.27 -11.53 11.76
CA GLY A 45 -19.53 -11.65 12.51
C GLY A 45 -20.47 -10.45 12.40
N LYS A 46 -20.09 -9.35 11.73
CA LYS A 46 -20.94 -8.17 11.55
C LYS A 46 -20.90 -7.72 10.09
N LYS A 47 -22.02 -7.20 9.59
CA LYS A 47 -22.14 -6.67 8.22
C LYS A 47 -21.10 -5.58 7.90
N GLU A 48 -20.75 -4.77 8.89
CA GLU A 48 -19.78 -3.67 8.78
C GLU A 48 -18.33 -4.11 9.05
N SER A 49 -18.08 -5.39 9.31
CA SER A 49 -16.72 -5.90 9.47
C SER A 49 -16.02 -6.08 8.13
N THR A 50 -14.69 -6.11 8.16
CA THR A 50 -13.87 -6.47 7.01
C THR A 50 -13.04 -7.70 7.30
N VAL A 51 -12.83 -8.53 6.28
CA VAL A 51 -11.92 -9.68 6.32
C VAL A 51 -10.47 -9.21 6.24
N PHE A 52 -10.20 -8.05 5.63
CA PHE A 52 -8.86 -7.51 5.48
C PHE A 52 -8.69 -6.28 6.37
N PRO A 53 -8.06 -6.41 7.54
CA PRO A 53 -7.81 -5.26 8.41
C PRO A 53 -6.95 -4.22 7.69
N VAL A 54 -7.05 -2.95 8.08
CA VAL A 54 -6.31 -1.86 7.44
C VAL A 54 -4.79 -2.11 7.41
N TRP A 55 -4.21 -2.67 8.47
CA TRP A 55 -2.79 -2.99 8.52
C TRP A 55 -2.37 -4.06 7.50
N TRP A 56 -3.28 -4.94 7.08
CA TRP A 56 -2.99 -5.98 6.08
C TRP A 56 -2.67 -5.36 4.71
N TRP A 57 -3.36 -4.27 4.36
CA TRP A 57 -3.07 -3.50 3.15
C TRP A 57 -1.66 -2.91 3.15
N MET A 58 -1.12 -2.56 4.31
CA MET A 58 0.25 -2.04 4.41
C MET A 58 1.27 -3.11 3.98
N PHE A 59 1.05 -4.37 4.34
CA PHE A 59 1.90 -5.46 3.87
C PHE A 59 1.77 -5.67 2.36
N GLY A 60 0.56 -5.62 1.82
CA GLY A 60 0.32 -5.68 0.38
C GLY A 60 1.05 -4.57 -0.39
N PHE A 61 0.94 -3.32 0.07
CA PHE A 61 1.64 -2.19 -0.54
C PHE A 61 3.16 -2.30 -0.44
N ALA A 62 3.70 -2.82 0.66
CA ALA A 62 5.13 -3.04 0.78
C ALA A 62 5.65 -4.02 -0.28
N VAL A 63 4.95 -5.15 -0.46
CA VAL A 63 5.30 -6.14 -1.51
C VAL A 63 5.18 -5.54 -2.91
N VAL A 64 4.09 -4.84 -3.21
CA VAL A 64 3.88 -4.20 -4.52
C VAL A 64 4.95 -3.14 -4.79
N SER A 65 5.36 -2.39 -3.77
CA SER A 65 6.39 -1.35 -3.93
C SER A 65 7.76 -1.93 -4.19
N TYR A 66 8.11 -3.02 -3.50
CA TYR A 66 9.34 -3.75 -3.76
C TYR A 66 9.36 -4.32 -5.19
N LEU A 67 8.34 -5.11 -5.54
CA LEU A 67 8.28 -5.77 -6.86
C LEU A 67 8.20 -4.75 -8.00
N GLY A 68 7.42 -3.68 -7.82
CA GLY A 68 7.26 -2.63 -8.82
C GLY A 68 8.58 -1.92 -9.11
N VAL A 69 9.38 -1.61 -8.09
CA VAL A 69 10.68 -0.93 -8.28
C VAL A 69 11.73 -1.90 -8.84
N VAL A 70 11.79 -3.14 -8.35
CA VAL A 70 12.68 -4.18 -8.90
C VAL A 70 12.43 -4.36 -10.39
N TYR A 71 11.16 -4.54 -10.78
CA TYR A 71 10.77 -4.73 -12.18
C TYR A 71 11.02 -3.49 -13.03
N ALA A 72 10.64 -2.30 -12.55
CA ALA A 72 10.76 -1.07 -13.34
C ALA A 72 12.22 -0.64 -13.56
N LEU A 73 13.13 -0.99 -12.66
CA LEU A 73 14.54 -0.59 -12.72
C LEU A 73 15.48 -1.71 -13.16
N ASP A 74 14.98 -2.92 -13.31
CA ASP A 74 15.80 -4.12 -13.49
C ASP A 74 16.91 -4.16 -12.42
N TYR A 75 16.49 -4.03 -11.16
CA TYR A 75 17.37 -3.91 -10.00
C TYR A 75 17.56 -5.29 -9.36
N ASP A 76 18.79 -5.77 -9.34
CA ASP A 76 19.21 -6.96 -8.61
C ASP A 76 19.67 -6.57 -7.19
N LEU A 77 19.34 -7.38 -6.18
CA LEU A 77 19.55 -7.00 -4.76
C LEU A 77 21.01 -6.94 -4.32
#